data_AF-A0A1Y2CHW4-F1
#
_entry.id   AF-A0A1Y2CHW4-F1
#
_cell.length_a   1.000
_cell.length_b   1.000
_cell.length_c   1.000
_cell.angle_alpha   90.00
_cell.angle_beta   90.00
_cell.angle_gamma   90.00
#
_symmetry.space_group_name_H-M   'P 1'
#
loop_
_entity.id
_entity.type
_entity.pdbx_description
1 polymer ?
#
loop_
_entity_poly.entity_id
_entity_poly.type
_entity_poly.pdbx_seq_one_letter_code
_entity_poly.pdbx_strand_id
1 'polypeptide(L)'
;MSEEVPAIVKKYFPNGRPESWKKLFPNGPPPADLFEGAEPGKIPPKIQALFPDGLPDDLKVFKNGVPDDFREFLEQRVKELQAQQK
;
A
#
# COMPACT_ATOMS: atom_id res chain seq x y z
N MET A 1 -1.97 -17.78 10.60
CA MET A 1 -2.70 -18.04 9.34
C MET A 1 -1.91 -17.38 8.25
N SER A 2 -1.50 -18.12 7.22
CA SER A 2 -0.75 -17.59 6.07
C SER A 2 -1.45 -16.32 5.59
N GLU A 3 -0.79 -15.17 5.69
CA GLU A 3 -1.31 -13.90 5.17
C GLU A 3 -1.51 -14.07 3.67
N GLU A 4 -2.68 -14.56 3.28
CA GLU A 4 -3.03 -14.71 1.89
C GLU A 4 -3.02 -13.32 1.30
N VAL A 5 -1.99 -13.08 0.48
CA VAL A 5 -1.83 -11.81 -0.17
C VAL A 5 -3.13 -11.56 -0.96
N PRO A 6 -3.85 -10.48 -0.65
CA PRO A 6 -5.16 -10.18 -1.21
C PRO A 6 -5.11 -10.22 -2.74
N ALA A 7 -6.18 -10.68 -3.40
CA ALA A 7 -6.22 -10.82 -4.85
C ALA A 7 -5.90 -9.50 -5.59
N ILE A 8 -6.35 -8.37 -5.06
CA ILE A 8 -6.02 -7.04 -5.56
C ILE A 8 -4.54 -6.68 -5.38
N VAL A 9 -3.89 -7.12 -4.30
CA VAL A 9 -2.43 -6.98 -4.17
C VAL A 9 -1.73 -7.87 -5.18
N LYS A 10 -2.20 -9.10 -5.43
CA LYS A 10 -1.65 -9.97 -6.49
C LYS A 10 -1.85 -9.41 -7.90
N LYS A 11 -2.94 -8.67 -8.14
CA LYS A 11 -3.25 -8.02 -9.42
C LYS A 11 -2.20 -6.98 -9.81
N TYR A 12 -1.73 -6.19 -8.83
CA TYR A 12 -0.73 -5.13 -9.05
C TYR A 12 0.70 -5.60 -8.75
N PHE A 13 0.84 -6.52 -7.81
CA PHE A 13 2.09 -7.13 -7.38
C PHE A 13 1.96 -8.66 -7.47
N PRO A 14 2.24 -9.25 -8.64
CA PRO A 14 2.08 -10.70 -8.83
C PRO A 14 2.98 -11.53 -7.90
N ASN A 15 4.10 -10.97 -7.45
CA ASN A 15 5.00 -11.56 -6.45
C ASN A 15 4.58 -11.30 -5.00
N GLY A 16 3.41 -10.69 -4.81
CA GLY A 16 2.83 -10.35 -3.53
C GLY A 16 3.33 -9.02 -2.97
N ARG A 17 3.19 -8.83 -1.65
CA ARG A 17 3.44 -7.51 -1.04
C ARG A 17 4.92 -7.08 -1.25
N PRO A 18 5.18 -5.85 -1.71
CA PRO A 18 6.50 -5.25 -1.88
C PRO A 18 7.44 -5.52 -0.72
N GLU A 19 8.71 -5.83 -0.99
CA GLU A 19 9.73 -5.87 0.08
C GLU A 19 9.85 -4.53 0.79
N SER A 20 9.72 -3.43 0.04
CA SER A 20 9.77 -2.07 0.58
C SER A 20 8.61 -1.79 1.54
N TRP A 21 7.42 -2.32 1.25
CA TRP A 21 6.31 -2.28 2.21
C TRP A 21 6.49 -3.24 3.37
N LYS A 22 7.04 -4.44 3.16
CA LYS A 22 7.34 -5.37 4.27
C LYS A 22 8.35 -4.77 5.25
N LYS A 23 9.33 -4.00 4.77
CA LYS A 23 10.30 -3.30 5.63
C LYS A 23 9.67 -2.20 6.46
N LEU A 24 8.80 -1.37 5.86
CA LEU A 24 8.16 -0.25 6.56
C LEU A 24 6.95 -0.69 7.40
N PHE A 25 6.24 -1.71 6.94
CA PHE A 25 5.00 -2.23 7.51
C PHE A 25 5.12 -3.76 7.68
N PRO A 26 5.96 -4.20 8.63
CA PRO A 26 6.17 -5.64 8.88
C PRO A 26 4.91 -6.33 9.41
N ASN A 27 4.01 -5.59 10.05
CA ASN A 27 2.79 -6.11 10.67
C ASN A 27 1.53 -5.94 9.81
N GLY A 28 1.65 -5.48 8.56
CA GLY A 28 0.46 -5.25 7.74
C GLY A 28 0.66 -4.33 6.54
N PRO A 29 -0.41 -3.96 5.83
CA PRO A 29 -0.41 -2.86 4.90
C PRO A 29 -0.12 -1.50 5.58
N PRO A 30 0.37 -0.53 4.82
CA PRO A 30 0.53 0.86 5.26
C PRO A 30 -0.78 1.46 5.80
N PRO A 31 -0.75 2.27 6.89
CA PRO A 31 -1.92 2.97 7.39
C PRO A 31 -2.55 3.89 6.34
N ALA A 32 -3.88 3.97 6.35
CA ALA A 32 -4.71 4.75 5.42
C ALA A 32 -4.36 6.23 5.46
N ASP A 33 -3.88 6.72 6.61
CA ASP A 33 -3.36 8.07 6.77
C ASP A 33 -2.25 8.38 5.75
N LEU A 34 -1.41 7.39 5.39
CA LEU A 34 -0.37 7.57 4.37
C LEU A 34 -0.93 7.75 2.95
N PHE A 35 -2.18 7.35 2.72
CA PHE A 35 -2.91 7.55 1.48
C PHE A 35 -3.83 8.78 1.54
N GLU A 36 -3.84 9.51 2.65
CA GLU A 36 -4.57 10.77 2.77
C GLU A 36 -3.99 11.80 1.81
N GLY A 37 -4.86 12.43 1.01
CA GLY A 37 -4.44 13.34 -0.06
C GLY A 37 -3.87 12.63 -1.30
N ALA A 38 -4.02 11.30 -1.41
CA ALA A 38 -3.72 10.60 -2.66
C ALA A 38 -4.68 11.04 -3.76
N GLU A 39 -4.11 11.54 -4.87
CA GLU A 39 -4.87 11.80 -6.08
C GLU A 39 -4.83 10.56 -6.99
N PRO A 40 -5.93 10.24 -7.69
CA PRO A 40 -5.91 9.19 -8.71
C PRO A 40 -4.86 9.55 -9.76
N GLY A 41 -4.01 8.61 -10.10
CA GLY A 41 -2.90 8.90 -11.01
C GLY A 41 -1.62 9.41 -10.33
N LYS A 42 -1.63 9.65 -9.00
CA LYS A 42 -0.45 10.07 -8.24
C LYS A 42 -0.15 9.19 -7.03
N ILE A 43 1.10 9.27 -6.60
CA ILE A 43 1.60 8.62 -5.40
C ILE A 43 1.20 9.51 -4.23
N PRO A 44 0.68 8.95 -3.12
CA PRO A 44 0.34 9.74 -1.96
C PRO A 44 1.57 10.48 -1.44
N PRO A 45 1.46 11.77 -1.08
CA PRO A 45 2.61 12.56 -0.63
C PRO A 45 3.23 11.99 0.64
N LYS A 46 2.43 11.42 1.56
CA LYS A 46 2.92 10.76 2.77
C LYS A 46 3.66 9.45 2.46
N ILE A 47 3.22 8.65 1.49
CA ILE A 47 3.99 7.50 0.99
C ILE A 47 5.29 7.99 0.35
N GLN A 48 5.24 9.01 -0.49
CA GLN A 48 6.43 9.59 -1.12
C GLN A 48 7.43 10.09 -0.08
N ALA A 49 6.97 10.68 1.03
CA ALA A 49 7.82 11.12 2.13
C ALA A 49 8.54 9.96 2.84
N LEU A 50 7.99 8.75 2.83
CA LEU A 50 8.66 7.55 3.34
C LEU A 50 9.74 7.02 2.39
N PHE A 51 9.72 7.44 1.12
CA PHE A 51 10.67 7.05 0.08
C PHE A 51 11.36 8.30 -0.49
N PRO A 52 12.22 8.98 0.29
CA PRO A 52 12.88 10.23 -0.12
C PRO A 52 13.81 10.05 -1.33
N ASP A 53 14.40 8.87 -1.51
CA ASP A 53 15.20 8.48 -2.68
C ASP A 53 14.34 8.15 -3.93
N GLY A 54 13.01 8.26 -3.82
CA GLY A 54 12.06 7.87 -4.84
C GLY A 54 11.49 6.47 -4.60
N LEU A 55 10.38 6.16 -5.30
CA LEU A 55 9.74 4.87 -5.13
C LEU A 55 10.66 3.74 -5.61
N PRO A 56 10.87 2.71 -4.78
CA PRO A 56 11.61 1.52 -5.18
C PRO A 56 10.96 0.83 -6.38
N ASP A 57 11.75 0.08 -7.15
CA ASP A 57 11.31 -0.59 -8.38
C ASP A 57 10.05 -1.43 -8.20
N ASP A 58 9.96 -2.10 -7.06
CA ASP A 58 8.79 -2.90 -6.70
C ASP A 58 7.51 -2.04 -6.58
N LEU A 59 7.62 -0.81 -6.05
CA LEU A 59 6.50 0.13 -5.94
C LEU A 59 6.25 0.98 -7.20
N LYS A 60 6.99 0.75 -8.30
CA LYS A 60 6.76 1.45 -9.57
C LYS A 60 5.40 1.15 -10.20
N VAL A 61 4.66 0.16 -9.71
CA VAL A 61 3.24 0.01 -10.10
C VAL A 61 2.42 1.28 -9.79
N PHE A 62 2.85 2.07 -8.80
CA PHE A 62 2.27 3.38 -8.49
C PHE A 62 2.85 4.54 -9.30
N LYS A 63 3.72 4.29 -10.30
CA LYS A 63 4.33 5.34 -11.12
C LYS A 63 3.30 6.15 -11.91
N ASN A 64 2.18 5.52 -12.27
CA ASN A 64 1.00 6.18 -12.83
C ASN A 64 -0.09 6.40 -11.78
N GLY A 65 0.30 6.50 -10.51
CA GLY A 65 -0.60 6.62 -9.38
C GLY A 65 -1.09 5.34 -8.78
N VAL A 66 -1.71 5.49 -7.61
CA VAL A 66 -2.44 4.41 -6.97
C VAL A 66 -3.78 4.22 -7.68
N PRO A 67 -4.08 3.00 -8.18
CA PRO A 67 -5.39 2.67 -8.73
C PRO A 67 -6.49 2.84 -7.67
N ASP A 68 -7.66 3.33 -8.06
CA ASP A 68 -8.78 3.58 -7.14
C ASP A 68 -9.20 2.30 -6.39
N ASP A 69 -9.33 1.18 -7.10
CA ASP A 69 -9.67 -0.13 -6.52
C ASP A 69 -8.62 -0.61 -5.51
N PHE A 70 -7.36 -0.23 -5.72
CA PHE A 70 -6.28 -0.57 -4.82
C PHE A 70 -6.22 0.35 -3.60
N ARG A 71 -6.55 1.63 -3.77
CA ARG A 71 -6.71 2.59 -2.69
C ARG A 71 -7.85 2.16 -1.76
N GLU A 72 -9.03 1.87 -2.29
CA GLU A 72 -10.18 1.41 -1.50
C GLU A 72 -9.83 0.15 -0.70
N PHE A 73 -9.13 -0.79 -1.33
CA PHE A 73 -8.65 -1.98 -0.66
C PHE A 73 -7.73 -1.67 0.53
N LEU A 74 -6.79 -0.75 0.37
CA LEU A 74 -5.88 -0.35 1.44
C LEU A 74 -6.64 0.34 2.57
N GLU A 75 -7.55 1.26 2.26
CA GLU A 75 -8.38 1.95 3.26
C GLU A 75 -9.21 0.94 4.07
N GLN A 76 -9.82 -0.04 3.40
CA GLN A 76 -10.56 -1.11 4.08
C GLN A 76 -9.65 -1.97 4.95
N ARG A 77 -8.51 -2.44 4.44
CA ARG A 77 -7.59 -3.28 5.22
C ARG A 77 -7.02 -2.58 6.43
N VAL A 78 -6.67 -1.31 6.30
CA VAL A 78 -6.18 -0.52 7.42
C VAL A 78 -7.27 -0.44 8.47
N LYS A 79 -8.51 -0.14 8.06
CA LYS A 79 -9.64 -0.07 8.97
C LYS A 79 -9.88 -1.40 9.68
N GLU A 80 -9.80 -2.53 8.97
CA GLU A 80 -9.90 -3.87 9.56
C GLU A 80 -8.77 -4.17 10.56
N LEU A 81 -7.54 -3.76 10.28
CA LEU A 81 -6.38 -4.00 11.15
C LEU A 81 -6.36 -3.08 12.36
N GLN A 82 -6.78 -1.82 12.20
CA GLN A 82 -7.01 -0.92 13.33
C GLN A 82 -8.15 -1.41 14.22
N ALA A 83 -9.21 -1.98 13.61
CA ALA A 83 -10.32 -2.56 14.35
C ALA A 83 -9.93 -3.85 15.10
N GLN A 84 -9.04 -4.67 14.53
CA GLN A 84 -8.54 -5.89 15.19
C GLN A 84 -7.45 -5.63 16.25
N GLN A 85 -6.86 -4.43 16.30
CA GLN A 85 -5.90 -4.04 17.33
C GLN A 85 -6.53 -3.38 18.57
N LYS A 86 -7.87 -3.35 18.68
CA LYS A 86 -8.62 -2.88 19.84
C LYS A 86 -9.19 -4.04 20.65
#